data_AF-A0A8J9X4N9-F1
#
_entry.id   AF-A0A8J9X4N9-F1
#
_cell.length_a   1.000
_cell.length_b   1.000
_cell.length_c   1.000
_cell.angle_alpha   90.00
_cell.angle_beta   90.00
_cell.angle_gamma   90.00
#
_symmetry.space_group_name_H-M   'P 1'
#
loop_
_entity.id
_entity.type
_entity.pdbx_description
1 polymer ?
#
loop_
_entity_poly.entity_id
_entity_poly.type
_entity_poly.pdbx_seq_one_letter_code
_entity_poly.pdbx_strand_id
1 'polypeptide(L)' 'MSATNRSSSSVFLPPSQTRLVTIAAHVDHGKTTLADNLIEANGLISERLAGTLRYLDSDPEEQRRGITMRSSAIGLQH' A
#
# COMPACT_ATOMS: atom_id res chain seq x y z
N MET A 1 0.06 40.64 -10.25
CA MET A 1 1.25 39.79 -10.04
C MET A 1 0.92 38.73 -9.01
N SER A 2 0.65 37.49 -9.45
CA SER A 2 1.01 36.25 -8.76
C SER A 2 0.47 35.12 -9.62
N ALA A 3 1.36 34.50 -10.39
CA ALA A 3 1.07 33.31 -11.17
C ALA A 3 1.00 32.13 -10.19
N THR A 4 -0.21 31.67 -9.87
CA THR A 4 -0.46 30.43 -9.14
C THR A 4 -0.16 29.26 -10.08
N ASN A 5 1.13 28.96 -10.20
CA ASN A 5 1.65 27.81 -10.93
C ASN A 5 1.18 26.53 -10.21
N ARG A 6 0.07 25.94 -10.64
CA ARG A 6 -0.23 24.52 -10.37
C ARG A 6 0.80 23.72 -11.16
N SER A 7 2.00 23.61 -10.61
CA SER A 7 3.05 22.76 -11.13
C SER A 7 2.50 21.34 -11.17
N SER A 8 2.43 20.83 -12.40
CA SER A 8 2.08 19.47 -12.76
C SER A 8 2.85 18.50 -11.86
N SER A 9 2.17 17.93 -10.86
CA SER A 9 2.72 16.89 -9.98
C SER A 9 3.03 15.66 -10.83
N SER A 10 4.28 15.51 -11.26
CA SER A 10 4.74 14.27 -11.85
C SER A 10 4.57 13.19 -10.78
N VAL A 11 3.57 12.32 -10.96
CA VAL A 11 3.28 11.16 -10.08
C VAL A 11 4.53 10.28 -9.92
N PHE A 12 5.45 10.34 -10.88
CA PHE A 12 6.76 9.71 -10.82
C PHE A 12 7.82 10.62 -10.18
N LEU A 13 8.26 10.22 -8.99
CA LEU A 13 9.46 10.78 -8.35
C LEU A 13 10.72 10.22 -9.01
N PRO A 14 11.84 10.98 -9.00
CA PRO A 14 13.10 10.51 -9.55
C PRO A 14 13.59 9.24 -8.81
N PRO A 15 14.33 8.33 -9.46
CA PRO A 15 14.77 7.07 -8.85
C PRO A 15 15.56 7.25 -7.54
N SER A 16 16.24 8.38 -7.35
CA SER A 16 16.93 8.72 -6.10
C SER A 16 16.00 8.86 -4.89
N GLN A 17 14.74 9.23 -5.13
CA GLN A 17 13.69 9.46 -4.13
C GLN A 17 12.64 8.34 -4.09
N THR A 18 12.70 7.39 -5.02
CA THR A 18 11.80 6.23 -5.05
C THR A 18 12.42 5.05 -4.29
N ARG A 19 11.61 4.37 -3.49
CA ARG A 19 12.01 3.13 -2.80
C ARG A 19 10.98 2.06 -3.08
N LEU A 20 11.45 0.89 -3.53
CA LEU A 20 10.62 -0.30 -3.64
C LEU A 20 10.86 -1.16 -2.40
N VAL A 21 9.79 -1.47 -1.67
CA VAL A 21 9.83 -2.29 -0.47
C VAL A 21 8.88 -3.47 -0.67
N THR A 22 9.35 -4.66 -0.30
CA THR A 22 8.57 -5.90 -0.38
C THR A 22 8.53 -6.55 1.01
N ILE A 23 7.34 -6.99 1.43
CA ILE A 23 7.15 -7.72 2.69
C ILE A 23 7.11 -9.21 2.38
N ALA A 24 8.05 -9.98 2.94
CA ALA A 24 8.12 -11.43 2.78
C ALA A 24 8.23 -12.10 4.16
N ALA A 25 7.38 -13.10 4.41
CA ALA A 25 7.40 -13.92 5.62
C ALA A 25 6.62 -15.23 5.42
N HIS A 26 6.68 -16.15 6.39
CA HIS A 26 5.87 -17.37 6.39
C HIS A 26 4.36 -17.08 6.53
N VAL A 27 3.50 -18.02 6.13
CA VAL A 27 2.03 -17.92 6.29
C VAL A 27 1.68 -17.64 7.75
N ASP A 28 0.61 -16.88 7.99
CA ASP A 28 0.16 -16.46 9.34
C ASP A 28 1.11 -15.56 10.15
N HIS A 29 2.20 -15.07 9.57
CA HIS A 29 3.10 -14.10 10.23
C HIS A 29 2.66 -12.63 10.09
N GLY A 30 1.37 -12.36 9.86
CA GLY A 30 0.85 -10.99 9.86
C GLY A 30 1.34 -10.06 8.73
N LYS A 31 1.87 -10.60 7.63
CA LYS A 31 2.35 -9.82 6.46
C LYS A 31 1.30 -8.83 5.95
N THR A 32 0.09 -9.32 5.73
CA THR A 32 -1.02 -8.53 5.21
C THR A 32 -1.46 -7.47 6.21
N THR A 33 -1.45 -7.82 7.51
CA THR A 33 -1.73 -6.86 8.59
C THR A 33 -0.69 -5.74 8.63
N LEU A 34 0.60 -6.07 8.49
CA LEU A 34 1.67 -5.06 8.40
C LEU A 34 1.49 -4.17 7.17
N ALA A 35 1.17 -4.75 6.02
CA ALA A 35 0.93 -4.00 4.79
C ALA A 35 -0.25 -3.03 4.93
N ASP A 36 -1.38 -3.49 5.48
CA ASP A 36 -2.55 -2.65 5.71
C ASP A 36 -2.24 -1.49 6.67
N ASN A 37 -1.48 -1.73 7.75
CA ASN A 37 -1.06 -0.67 8.66
C ASN A 37 -0.16 0.37 7.97
N LEU A 38 0.69 -0.03 7.04
CA LEU A 38 1.48 0.92 6.25
C LEU A 38 0.59 1.76 5.32
N ILE A 39 -0.41 1.15 4.70
CA ILE A 39 -1.38 1.83 3.82
C ILE A 39 -2.22 2.82 4.63
N GLU A 40 -2.65 2.43 5.83
CA GLU A 40 -3.37 3.24 6.80
C GLU A 40 -2.56 4.45 7.24
N ALA A 41 -1.29 4.26 7.60
CA ALA A 41 -0.41 5.34 8.03
C ALA A 41 -0.16 6.40 6.93
N ASN A 42 -0.41 6.06 5.66
CA ASN A 42 -0.36 6.98 4.52
C ASN A 42 -1.73 7.59 4.17
N GLY A 43 -2.76 7.35 4.99
CA GLY A 43 -4.10 7.92 4.85
C GLY A 43 -4.94 7.31 3.71
N LEU A 44 -4.53 6.17 3.15
CA LEU A 44 -5.23 5.53 2.03
C LEU A 44 -6.41 4.66 2.46
N ILE A 45 -6.37 4.12 3.69
CA ILE A 45 -7.46 3.37 4.31
C ILE A 45 -7.68 3.86 5.74
N SER A 46 -8.88 3.64 6.30
CA SER A 46 -9.16 3.99 7.70
C SER A 46 -8.55 2.98 8.68
N GLU A 47 -8.12 3.42 9.84
CA GLU A 47 -7.61 2.59 10.95
C GLU A 47 -8.49 1.37 11.28
N ARG A 48 -9.81 1.55 11.29
CA ARG A 48 -10.78 0.47 11.57
C ARG A 48 -10.79 -0.66 10.54
N LEU A 49 -10.30 -0.38 9.33
CA LEU A 49 -10.25 -1.33 8.22
C LEU A 49 -8.87 -1.99 8.10
N ALA A 50 -7.84 -1.42 8.72
CA ALA A 50 -6.48 -1.93 8.66
C ALA A 50 -6.39 -3.34 9.29
N GLY A 51 -5.82 -4.29 8.55
CA GLY A 51 -5.62 -5.67 8.99
C GLY A 51 -6.83 -6.59 8.78
N THR A 52 -8.05 -6.03 8.71
CA THR A 52 -9.28 -6.77 8.37
C THR A 52 -9.59 -6.74 6.88
N LEU A 53 -9.33 -5.62 6.23
CA LEU A 53 -9.67 -5.43 4.82
C LEU A 53 -8.74 -6.24 3.92
N ARG A 54 -7.47 -6.44 4.32
CA ARG A 54 -6.44 -7.12 3.53
C ARG A 54 -6.35 -6.50 2.14
N TYR A 55 -6.08 -5.20 2.08
CA TYR A 55 -6.26 -4.36 0.89
C TYR A 55 -5.55 -4.91 -0.36
N LEU A 56 -4.37 -5.52 -0.17
CA LEU A 56 -3.54 -6.06 -1.25
C LEU A 56 -3.99 -7.44 -1.74
N ASP A 57 -4.73 -8.20 -0.94
CA ASP A 57 -5.26 -9.52 -1.26
C ASP A 57 -6.63 -9.34 -1.96
N SER A 58 -6.59 -8.98 -3.24
CA SER A 58 -7.81 -8.65 -4.02
C SER A 58 -8.57 -9.89 -4.53
N ASP A 59 -7.94 -11.06 -4.52
CA ASP A 59 -8.59 -12.31 -4.93
C ASP A 59 -9.57 -12.79 -3.83
N PRO A 60 -10.84 -13.07 -4.17
CA PRO A 60 -11.80 -13.60 -3.20
C PRO A 60 -11.33 -14.90 -2.52
N GLU A 61 -10.53 -15.71 -3.20
CA GLU A 61 -9.96 -16.93 -2.63
C GLU A 61 -8.87 -16.63 -1.61
N GLU A 62 -8.03 -15.62 -1.85
CA GLU A 62 -7.03 -15.12 -0.90
C GLU A 62 -7.71 -14.62 0.37
N GLN A 63 -8.74 -13.78 0.23
CA GLN A 63 -9.48 -13.23 1.37
C GLN A 63 -10.16 -14.31 2.20
N ARG A 64 -10.84 -15.26 1.54
CA ARG A 64 -11.54 -16.37 2.20
C ARG A 64 -10.58 -17.27 2.96
N ARG A 65 -9.40 -17.53 2.40
CA ARG A 65 -8.39 -18.43 3.00
C ARG A 65 -7.45 -17.71 3.96
N GLY A 66 -7.39 -16.38 3.93
CA GLY A 66 -6.45 -15.58 4.72
C GLY A 66 -5.00 -15.78 4.34
N ILE A 67 -4.74 -16.00 3.04
CA ILE A 67 -3.39 -16.19 2.49
C ILE A 67 -3.14 -15.19 1.38
N THR A 68 -1.87 -14.91 1.11
CA THR A 68 -1.42 -14.13 -0.06
C THR A 68 -0.86 -15.12 -1.08
N MET A 69 -1.50 -15.24 -2.24
CA MET A 69 -1.05 -16.09 -3.35
C MET A 69 -0.33 -15.26 -4.43
N ARG A 70 -0.71 -14.00 -4.60
CA ARG A 70 -0.17 -13.09 -5.63
C ARG A 70 0.44 -11.85 -4.99
N SER A 71 1.46 -11.31 -5.67
CA SER A 71 2.03 -10.03 -5.31
C SER A 71 1.25 -8.88 -5.93
N SER A 72 0.86 -7.92 -5.10
CA SER A 72 0.25 -6.65 -5.51
C SER A 72 1.15 -5.50 -5.08
N ALA A 73 1.21 -4.42 -5.88
CA ALA A 73 2.01 -3.24 -5.57
C ALA A 73 1.12 -2.00 -5.43
N ILE A 74 1.46 -1.15 -4.47
CA ILE A 74 0.81 0.15 -4.24
C ILE A 74 1.87 1.25 -4.13
N GLY A 75 1.58 2.42 -4.68
CA GLY A 75 2.40 3.61 -4.49
C GLY A 75 1.97 4.35 -3.23
N LEU A 76 2.90 4.55 -2.29
CA LEU A 76 2.68 5.36 -1.10
C LEU A 76 3.38 6.70 -1.32
N GLN A 77 2.64 7.80 -1.22
CA GLN A 77 3.18 9.16 -1.27
C GLN A 77 2.90 9.82 0.07
N HIS A 78 3.96 10.28 0.73
CA HIS A 78 3.94 11.08 1.95
C HIS A 78 4.69 12.38 1.67
#